data_AF-A0A8J6SCK3-F1
#
_entry.id   AF-A0A8J6SCK3-F1
#
_cell.length_a   1.000
_cell.length_b   1.000
_cell.length_c   1.000
_cell.angle_alpha   90.00
_cell.angle_beta   90.00
_cell.angle_gamma   90.00
#
_symmetry.space_group_name_H-M   'P 1'
#
loop_
_entity.id
_entity.type
_entity.pdbx_description
1 polymer ?
#
loop_
_entity_poly.entity_id
_entity_poly.type
_entity_poly.pdbx_seq_one_letter_code
_entity_poly.pdbx_strand_id
1 'polypeptide(L)'
;MSDRSQTIQISPEFPDEQLLAICEAADVIACECPSYLVQILNQVREFRRYTKECIDHFPDNAATHHWLSEQVSQVEMLLCLTIYELLQKENLIDEDNQLNLQQLSERNREIALSKVAC
;
A
#
# COMPACT_ATOMS: atom_id res chain seq x y z
N MET A 1 13.16 4.62 -29.37
CA MET A 1 12.73 5.76 -28.55
C MET A 1 12.41 5.19 -27.17
N SER A 2 12.98 5.80 -26.13
CA SER A 2 13.24 5.26 -24.78
C SER A 2 12.22 4.25 -24.23
N ASP A 3 12.68 3.01 -24.08
CA ASP A 3 12.08 2.00 -23.20
C ASP A 3 12.44 2.42 -21.76
N ARG A 4 11.52 3.11 -21.08
CA ARG A 4 11.66 3.38 -19.65
C ARG A 4 11.34 2.07 -18.96
N SER A 5 12.36 1.40 -18.43
CA SER A 5 12.23 0.29 -17.48
C SER A 5 11.05 0.57 -16.55
N GLN A 6 9.97 -0.21 -16.66
CA GLN A 6 8.71 0.04 -15.96
C GLN A 6 8.81 -0.45 -14.52
N THR A 7 9.61 0.25 -13.73
CA THR A 7 9.75 0.01 -12.30
C THR A 7 9.21 1.19 -11.51
N ILE A 8 8.51 0.90 -10.41
CA ILE A 8 8.05 1.92 -9.47
C ILE A 8 8.87 1.79 -8.19
N GLN A 9 9.57 2.86 -7.81
CA GLN A 9 10.21 2.94 -6.50
C GLN A 9 9.13 2.94 -5.42
N ILE A 10 9.18 1.96 -4.52
CA ILE A 10 8.32 1.91 -3.34
C ILE A 10 8.93 2.77 -2.24
N SER A 11 8.09 3.62 -1.65
CA SER A 11 8.40 4.44 -0.48
C SER A 11 7.57 4.00 0.73
N PRO A 12 8.11 4.08 1.96
CA PRO A 12 7.37 3.74 3.17
C PRO A 12 6.06 4.53 3.37
N GLU A 13 5.97 5.73 2.78
CA GLU A 13 4.79 6.57 2.83
C GLU A 13 3.69 6.18 1.83
N PHE A 14 3.93 5.20 0.95
CA PHE A 14 2.97 4.68 -0.04
C PHE A 14 1.96 5.74 -0.55
N PRO A 15 2.38 6.70 -1.39
CA PRO A 15 1.46 7.59 -2.07
C PRO A 15 0.44 6.80 -2.90
N ASP A 16 -0.68 7.45 -3.25
CA ASP A 16 -1.82 6.80 -3.91
C ASP A 16 -1.44 6.02 -5.17
N GLU A 17 -0.48 6.52 -5.95
CA GLU A 17 0.03 5.82 -7.14
C GLU A 17 0.70 4.47 -6.82
N GLN A 18 1.41 4.38 -5.69
CA GLN A 18 2.03 3.13 -5.24
C GLN A 18 0.98 2.19 -4.67
N LEU A 19 -0.03 2.71 -3.97
CA LEU A 19 -1.14 1.90 -3.47
C LEU A 19 -1.94 1.24 -4.59
N LEU A 20 -2.15 1.94 -5.71
CA LEU A 20 -2.79 1.37 -6.90
C LEU A 20 -1.98 0.18 -7.44
N ALA A 21 -0.66 0.34 -7.58
CA ALA A 21 0.21 -0.72 -8.05
C ALA A 21 0.24 -1.94 -7.08
N ILE A 22 0.08 -1.70 -5.78
CA ILE A 22 -0.07 -2.77 -4.78
C ILE A 22 -1.41 -3.51 -4.92
N CYS A 23 -2.50 -2.81 -5.25
CA CYS A 23 -3.77 -3.47 -5.54
C CYS A 23 -3.68 -4.34 -6.79
N GLU A 24 -3.01 -3.88 -7.85
CA GLU A 24 -2.76 -4.70 -9.06
C GLU A 24 -1.92 -5.95 -8.76
N ALA A 25 -1.05 -5.90 -7.74
CA ALA A 25 -0.32 -7.07 -7.26
C ALA A 25 -1.23 -8.13 -6.60
N ALA A 26 -2.41 -7.77 -6.08
CA ALA A 26 -3.36 -8.75 -5.55
C ALA A 26 -3.85 -9.72 -6.63
N ASP A 27 -4.07 -9.22 -7.86
CA ASP A 27 -4.44 -10.04 -9.02
C ASP A 27 -3.36 -11.08 -9.35
N VAL A 28 -2.09 -10.73 -9.09
CA VAL A 28 -0.92 -11.61 -9.31
C VAL A 28 -0.75 -12.63 -8.20
N ILE A 29 -0.94 -12.25 -6.92
CA ILE A 29 -0.70 -13.14 -5.77
C ILE A 29 -1.83 -14.17 -5.60
N ALA A 30 -2.92 -14.06 -6.37
CA ALA A 30 -4.15 -14.84 -6.20
C ALA A 30 -4.76 -14.75 -4.78
N CYS A 31 -4.23 -13.86 -3.93
CA CYS A 31 -4.82 -13.44 -2.65
C CYS A 31 -5.18 -11.96 -2.74
N GLU A 32 -6.37 -11.61 -2.25
CA GLU A 32 -6.82 -10.23 -2.02
C GLU A 32 -6.11 -9.52 -0.85
N CYS A 33 -5.15 -10.18 -0.20
CA CYS A 33 -4.42 -9.72 0.96
C CYS A 33 -3.84 -8.28 0.77
N PRO A 34 -3.17 -7.95 -0.36
CA PRO A 34 -2.64 -6.61 -0.59
C PRO A 34 -3.76 -5.55 -0.64
N SER A 35 -4.84 -5.82 -1.37
CA SER A 35 -6.00 -4.91 -1.50
C SER A 35 -6.64 -4.61 -0.14
N TYR A 36 -6.83 -5.61 0.71
CA TYR A 36 -7.38 -5.41 2.05
C TYR A 36 -6.47 -4.55 2.93
N LEU A 37 -5.15 -4.78 2.88
CA LEU A 37 -4.21 -3.97 3.66
C LEU A 37 -4.20 -2.51 3.20
N VAL A 38 -4.26 -2.26 1.89
CA VAL A 38 -4.37 -0.89 1.32
C VAL A 38 -5.67 -0.21 1.78
N GLN A 39 -6.80 -0.93 1.80
CA GLN A 39 -8.07 -0.38 2.31
C GLN A 39 -7.99 0.01 3.78
N ILE A 40 -7.40 -0.84 4.64
CA ILE A 40 -7.22 -0.54 6.06
C ILE A 40 -6.29 0.67 6.24
N LEU A 41 -5.19 0.73 5.49
CA LEU A 41 -4.26 1.87 5.52
C LEU A 41 -4.99 3.18 5.17
N ASN A 42 -5.84 3.18 4.15
CA ASN A 42 -6.63 4.35 3.79
C ASN A 42 -7.58 4.78 4.91
N GLN A 43 -8.30 3.84 5.55
CA GLN A 43 -9.16 4.17 6.70
C GLN A 43 -8.35 4.76 7.88
N VAL A 44 -7.15 4.25 8.14
CA VAL A 44 -6.25 4.76 9.17
C VAL A 44 -5.79 6.18 8.83
N ARG A 45 -5.43 6.47 7.58
CA ARG A 45 -5.06 7.81 7.10
C ARG A 45 -6.22 8.80 7.22
N GLU A 46 -7.42 8.38 6.84
CA GLU A 46 -8.63 9.19 6.99
C GLU A 46 -8.90 9.53 8.45
N PHE A 47 -8.80 8.54 9.35
CA PHE A 47 -8.95 8.76 10.77
C PHE A 47 -7.87 9.68 11.34
N ARG A 48 -6.62 9.58 10.86
CA ARG A 48 -5.54 10.50 11.23
C ARG A 48 -5.82 11.94 10.80
N ARG A 49 -6.34 12.15 9.59
CA ARG A 49 -6.74 13.49 9.12
C ARG A 49 -7.87 14.04 9.98
N TYR A 50 -8.90 13.22 10.24
CA TYR A 50 -10.02 13.60 11.09
C TYR A 50 -9.58 13.99 12.51
N THR A 51 -8.67 13.22 13.12
CA THR A 51 -8.16 13.54 14.47
C THR A 51 -7.37 14.85 14.50
N LYS A 52 -6.71 15.24 13.40
CA LYS A 52 -6.07 16.56 13.28
C LYS A 52 -7.09 17.69 13.18
N GLU A 53 -8.14 17.51 12.38
CA GLU A 53 -9.22 18.50 12.26
C GLU A 53 -9.94 18.71 13.60
N CYS A 54 -10.08 17.66 14.43
CA CYS A 54 -10.68 17.77 15.77
C CYS A 54 -9.90 18.66 16.74
N ILE A 55 -8.60 18.87 16.54
CA ILE A 55 -7.78 19.74 17.40
C ILE A 55 -8.29 21.18 17.34
N ASP A 56 -8.63 21.65 16.14
CA ASP A 56 -9.15 23.01 15.92
C ASP A 56 -10.63 23.13 16.33
N HIS A 57 -11.43 22.07 16.11
CA HIS A 57 -12.85 22.07 16.43
C HIS A 57 -13.16 21.90 17.93
N PHE A 58 -12.29 21.22 18.68
CA PHE A 58 -12.49 20.89 20.10
C PHE A 58 -11.25 21.27 20.93
N PRO A 59 -10.93 22.57 21.07
CA PRO A 59 -9.69 23.03 21.70
C PRO A 59 -9.55 22.58 23.16
N ASP A 60 -10.66 22.48 23.91
CA ASP A 60 -10.67 22.00 25.30
C ASP A 60 -10.18 20.55 25.44
N ASN A 61 -10.27 19.75 24.37
CA ASN A 61 -9.85 18.35 24.30
C ASN A 61 -8.66 18.13 23.36
N ALA A 62 -7.98 19.21 22.93
CA ALA A 62 -6.91 19.14 21.94
C ALA A 62 -5.80 18.16 22.32
N ALA A 63 -5.43 18.08 23.60
CA ALA A 63 -4.41 17.15 24.09
C ALA A 63 -4.73 15.68 23.77
N THR A 64 -5.99 15.28 23.96
CA THR A 64 -6.45 13.92 23.62
C THR A 64 -6.41 13.67 22.12
N HIS A 65 -6.77 14.67 21.30
CA HIS A 65 -6.72 14.56 19.84
C HIS A 65 -5.29 14.53 19.29
N HIS A 66 -4.36 15.27 19.88
CA HIS A 66 -2.93 15.14 19.59
C HIS A 66 -2.42 13.73 19.88
N TRP A 67 -2.70 13.21 21.08
CA TRP A 67 -2.32 11.85 21.45
C TRP A 67 -2.92 10.81 20.49
N LEU A 68 -4.21 10.94 20.14
CA LEU A 68 -4.85 10.06 19.15
C LEU A 68 -4.15 10.13 17.79
N SER A 69 -3.88 11.33 17.26
CA SER A 69 -3.17 11.50 15.99
C SER A 69 -1.77 10.83 16.02
N GLU A 70 -1.06 10.90 17.15
CA GLU A 70 0.23 10.21 17.33
C GLU A 70 0.07 8.69 17.36
N GLN A 71 -0.93 8.14 18.06
CA GLN A 71 -1.19 6.70 18.07
C GLN A 71 -1.55 6.19 16.67
N VAL A 72 -2.41 6.91 15.95
CA VAL A 72 -2.81 6.54 14.59
C VAL A 72 -1.62 6.60 13.63
N SER A 73 -0.69 7.55 13.81
CA SER A 73 0.56 7.60 13.03
C SER A 73 1.41 6.34 13.20
N GLN A 74 1.44 5.76 14.41
CA GLN A 74 2.17 4.51 14.67
C GLN A 74 1.49 3.30 14.00
N VAL A 75 0.15 3.26 14.01
CA VAL A 75 -0.62 2.22 13.31
C VAL A 75 -0.41 2.32 11.79
N GLU A 76 -0.40 3.54 11.24
CA GLU A 76 -0.09 3.79 9.83
C GLU A 76 1.28 3.21 9.46
N MET A 77 2.32 3.50 10.25
CA MET A 77 3.67 2.96 10.02
C MET A 77 3.70 1.42 10.07
N LEU A 78 3.03 0.80 11.04
CA LEU A 78 2.97 -0.66 11.14
C LEU A 78 2.31 -1.29 9.91
N LEU A 79 1.23 -0.68 9.39
CA LEU A 79 0.57 -1.14 8.17
C LEU A 79 1.46 -0.99 6.94
N CYS A 80 2.14 0.15 6.79
CA CYS A 80 3.10 0.35 5.71
C CYS A 80 4.20 -0.74 5.73
N LEU A 81 4.80 -1.00 6.89
CA LEU A 81 5.81 -2.05 7.05
C LEU A 81 5.24 -3.43 6.68
N THR A 82 4.01 -3.73 7.12
CA THR A 82 3.36 -5.02 6.82
C THR A 82 3.13 -5.20 5.32
N ILE A 83 2.65 -4.16 4.63
CA ILE A 83 2.46 -4.18 3.17
C ILE A 83 3.79 -4.38 2.47
N TYR A 84 4.82 -3.63 2.88
CA TYR A 84 6.16 -3.75 2.33
C TYR A 84 6.72 -5.17 2.48
N GLU A 85 6.66 -5.75 3.68
CA GLU A 85 7.13 -7.12 3.93
C GLU A 85 6.34 -8.17 3.14
N LEU A 86 5.03 -7.97 2.94
CA LEU A 86 4.22 -8.83 2.09
C LEU A 86 4.74 -8.82 0.65
N LEU A 87 4.97 -7.64 0.08
CA LEU A 87 5.48 -7.51 -1.30
C LEU A 87 6.85 -8.17 -1.46
N GLN A 88 7.73 -8.07 -0.45
CA GLN A 88 9.02 -8.76 -0.45
C GLN A 88 8.84 -10.29 -0.43
N LYS A 89 7.98 -10.81 0.46
CA LYS A 89 7.72 -12.26 0.57
C LYS A 89 7.13 -12.86 -0.71
N GLU A 90 6.33 -12.08 -1.42
CA GLU A 90 5.72 -12.46 -2.71
C GLU A 90 6.65 -12.24 -3.92
N ASN A 91 7.89 -11.78 -3.66
CA ASN A 91 8.92 -11.48 -4.65
C ASN A 91 8.44 -10.47 -5.72
N LEU A 92 7.70 -9.45 -5.29
CA LEU A 92 7.17 -8.40 -6.16
C LEU A 92 8.03 -7.15 -6.19
N ILE A 93 8.79 -6.93 -5.13
CA ILE A 93 9.78 -5.87 -5.04
C ILE A 93 11.18 -6.47 -4.92
N ASP A 94 12.16 -5.83 -5.53
CA ASP A 94 13.57 -6.23 -5.45
C ASP A 94 14.31 -5.62 -4.25
N GLU A 95 15.62 -5.87 -4.16
CA GLU A 95 16.49 -5.35 -3.10
C GLU A 95 16.61 -3.81 -3.11
N ASP A 96 16.31 -3.17 -4.24
CA ASP A 96 16.32 -1.72 -4.43
C ASP A 96 14.92 -1.10 -4.22
N ASN A 97 13.96 -1.88 -3.72
CA ASN A 97 12.57 -1.50 -3.48
C ASN A 97 11.84 -1.05 -4.75
N GLN A 98 12.20 -1.65 -5.89
CA GLN A 98 11.55 -1.43 -7.16
C GLN A 98 10.48 -2.49 -7.39
N LEU A 99 9.24 -2.04 -7.54
CA LEU A 99 8.14 -2.88 -8.02
C LEU A 99 8.26 -3.02 -9.54
N ASN A 100 8.44 -4.24 -10.02
CA ASN A 100 8.59 -4.51 -11.45
C ASN A 100 7.22 -4.75 -12.12
N LEU A 101 6.70 -3.73 -12.81
CA LEU A 101 5.39 -3.81 -13.46
C LEU A 101 5.38 -4.81 -14.64
N GLN A 102 6.51 -4.99 -15.31
CA GLN A 102 6.63 -5.98 -16.38
C GLN A 102 6.46 -7.39 -15.81
N GLN A 103 7.13 -7.70 -14.71
CA GLN A 103 7.02 -8.99 -14.03
C GLN A 103 5.59 -9.25 -13.52
N LEU A 104 4.92 -8.22 -12.97
CA LEU A 104 3.50 -8.31 -12.59
C LEU A 104 2.61 -8.64 -13.80
N SER A 105 2.81 -7.94 -14.91
CA SER A 105 2.07 -8.16 -16.16
C SER A 105 2.29 -9.57 -16.73
N GLU A 106 3.53 -10.06 -16.72
CA GLU A 106 3.89 -11.41 -17.16
C GLU A 106 3.21 -12.48 -16.30
N ARG A 107 3.27 -12.36 -14.97
CA ARG A 107 2.60 -13.30 -14.04
C ARG A 107 1.08 -13.27 -14.20
N ASN A 108 0.49 -12.08 -14.35
CA ASN A 108 -0.95 -11.94 -14.64
C ASN A 108 -1.34 -12.68 -15.93
N ARG A 109 -0.51 -12.59 -16.98
CA ARG A 109 -0.74 -13.31 -18.23
C ARG A 109 -0.63 -14.83 -18.04
N GLU A 110 0.35 -15.32 -17.29
CA GLU A 110 0.51 -16.74 -16.98
C GLU A 110 -0.69 -17.29 -16.22
N ILE A 111 -1.15 -16.56 -15.20
CA ILE A 111 -2.37 -16.90 -14.44
C ILE A 111 -3.59 -16.93 -15.37
N ALA A 112 -3.76 -15.91 -16.22
CA ALA A 112 -4.88 -15.86 -17.17
C ALA A 112 -4.84 -17.04 -18.16
N LEU A 113 -3.67 -17.38 -18.71
CA LEU A 113 -3.50 -18.52 -19.62
C LEU A 113 -3.80 -19.85 -18.91
N SER A 114 -3.37 -20.02 -17.67
CA SER A 114 -3.67 -21.24 -16.89
C SER A 114 -5.17 -21.45 -16.67
N LYS A 115 -5.95 -20.35 -16.54
CA LYS A 115 -7.40 -20.38 -16.38
C LYS A 115 -8.15 -20.71 -17.68
N VAL A 116 -7.57 -20.43 -18.85
CA VAL A 116 -8.16 -20.72 -20.17
C VAL A 116 -7.81 -22.13 -20.67
N ALA A 117 -6.71 -22.70 -20.20
CA ALA A 117 -6.28 -24.05 -20.55
C ALA A 117 -7.02 -25.19 -19.81
N CYS A 118 -7.98 -24.85 -18.94
CA CYS A 118 -8.85 -25.78 -18.23
C CYS A 118 -10.23 -25.86 -18.89
#